data_AF-A0A7C5WE05-F1
#
_entry.id   AF-A0A7C5WE05-F1
#
_cell.length_a   1.000
_cell.length_b   1.000
_cell.length_c   1.000
_cell.angle_alpha   90.00
_cell.angle_beta   90.00
_cell.angle_gamma   90.00
#
_symmetry.space_group_name_H-M   'P 1'
#
loop_
_entity.id
_entity.type
_entity.pdbx_description
1 polymer ?
#
loop_
_entity_poly.entity_id
_entity_poly.type
_entity_poly.pdbx_seq_one_letter_code
_entity_poly.pdbx_strand_id
1 'polypeptide(L)' 'MAQKGMIEPFNENQVREGVISYGVSSYGYDMRVSEEFKIFTNVNATIVDPKSFDLQSLVDFKGPECIIPP' A
#
# COMPACT_ATOMS: atom_id res chain seq x y z
N MET A 1 8.02 -20.11 -8.31
CA MET A 1 9.00 -19.05 -8.02
C MET A 1 8.60 -18.26 -6.78
N ALA A 2 7.34 -17.79 -6.69
CA ALA A 2 6.76 -17.19 -5.47
C ALA A 2 7.07 -17.95 -4.17
N GLN A 3 6.71 -19.24 -4.09
CA GLN A 3 6.97 -20.11 -2.94
C GLN A 3 8.47 -20.36 -2.64
N LYS A 4 9.38 -19.99 -3.55
CA LYS A 4 10.83 -20.13 -3.36
C LYS A 4 11.47 -18.85 -2.77
N GLY A 5 10.70 -18.04 -2.05
CA GLY A 5 11.18 -16.82 -1.37
C GLY A 5 11.10 -15.53 -2.19
N MET A 6 10.30 -15.50 -3.27
CA MET A 6 10.09 -14.26 -4.04
C MET A 6 9.01 -13.36 -3.42
N ILE A 7 8.09 -13.93 -2.63
CA ILE A 7 7.04 -13.20 -1.90
C ILE A 7 7.02 -13.73 -0.47
N GLU A 8 7.04 -12.85 0.52
CA GLU A 8 6.96 -13.20 1.94
C GLU A 8 6.21 -12.12 2.74
N PRO A 9 5.19 -12.47 3.54
CA PRO A 9 4.55 -13.79 3.62
C PRO A 9 3.77 -14.15 2.33
N PHE A 10 3.73 -15.45 2.00
CA PHE A 10 3.08 -15.97 0.78
C PHE A 10 1.80 -16.77 1.09
N ASN A 11 0.72 -16.47 0.39
CA ASN A 11 -0.55 -17.21 0.43
C ASN A 11 -0.76 -17.97 -0.88
N GLU A 12 -0.63 -19.30 -0.83
CA GLU A 12 -0.72 -20.17 -2.01
C GLU A 12 -2.12 -20.27 -2.64
N ASN A 13 -3.16 -19.94 -1.87
CA ASN A 13 -4.55 -19.94 -2.31
C ASN A 13 -5.11 -18.52 -2.20
N GLN A 14 -6.15 -18.25 -2.98
CA GLN A 14 -6.91 -17.01 -2.86
C GLN A 14 -7.74 -17.03 -1.57
N VAL A 15 -7.45 -16.09 -0.66
CA VAL A 15 -8.23 -15.89 0.57
C VAL A 15 -9.34 -14.90 0.27
N ARG A 16 -10.58 -15.26 0.60
CA ARG A 16 -11.79 -14.49 0.32
C ARG A 16 -12.60 -14.29 1.59
N GLU A 17 -12.24 -13.29 2.38
CA GLU A 17 -13.04 -12.83 3.53
C GLU A 17 -13.64 -11.46 3.19
N GLY A 18 -14.92 -11.44 2.82
CA GLY A 18 -15.60 -10.22 2.38
C GLY A 18 -15.33 -9.88 0.91
N VAL A 19 -15.21 -8.58 0.61
CA VAL A 19 -15.21 -8.07 -0.78
C VAL A 19 -13.80 -7.97 -1.39
N ILE A 20 -12.76 -7.79 -0.57
CA ILE A 20 -11.38 -7.61 -1.03
C ILE A 20 -10.59 -8.89 -0.71
N SER A 21 -10.25 -9.66 -1.74
CA SER A 21 -9.46 -10.89 -1.63
C SER A 21 -7.95 -10.65 -1.78
N TYR A 22 -7.13 -11.62 -1.35
CA TYR A 22 -5.68 -11.60 -1.54
C TYR A 22 -5.10 -13.02 -1.79
N GLY A 23 -3.84 -13.11 -2.22
CA GLY A 23 -3.14 -14.38 -2.50
C GLY A 23 -3.00 -14.69 -4.00
N VAL A 24 -2.69 -15.95 -4.34
CA VAL A 24 -2.51 -16.37 -5.74
C VAL A 24 -3.82 -16.25 -6.53
N SER A 25 -3.72 -15.66 -7.71
CA SER A 25 -4.77 -15.57 -8.73
C SER A 25 -4.32 -16.29 -10.01
N SER A 26 -5.21 -16.46 -11.00
CA SER A 26 -4.98 -17.30 -12.18
C SER A 26 -3.67 -17.00 -12.92
N TYR A 27 -3.27 -15.72 -12.98
CA TYR A 27 -2.04 -15.26 -13.63
C TYR A 27 -1.35 -14.13 -12.85
N GLY A 28 -1.53 -14.10 -11.53
CA GLY A 28 -1.03 -13.00 -10.71
C GLY A 28 -1.06 -13.31 -9.21
N TYR A 29 -0.73 -12.30 -8.41
CA TYR A 29 -0.79 -12.35 -6.96
C TYR A 29 -1.41 -11.07 -6.43
N ASP A 30 -2.53 -11.20 -5.72
CA ASP A 30 -3.24 -10.10 -5.11
C ASP A 30 -2.56 -9.77 -3.77
N MET A 31 -1.88 -8.63 -3.69
CA MET A 31 -1.19 -8.19 -2.48
C MET A 31 -2.11 -7.43 -1.52
N ARG A 32 -1.72 -7.34 -0.24
CA ARG A 32 -2.41 -6.57 0.79
C ARG A 32 -1.69 -5.25 1.05
N VAL A 33 -2.44 -4.24 1.47
CA VAL A 33 -1.90 -2.97 1.97
C VAL A 33 -1.63 -3.10 3.47
N SER A 34 -0.55 -2.48 3.96
CA SER A 34 -0.27 -2.39 5.40
C SER A 34 -1.15 -1.31 6.06
N GLU A 35 -1.11 -1.24 7.38
CA GLU A 35 -1.81 -0.20 8.14
C GLU A 35 -1.04 1.13 8.17
N GLU A 36 0.02 1.30 7.39
CA GLU A 36 0.92 2.46 7.43
C GLU A 36 0.83 3.24 6.12
N PHE A 37 0.36 4.48 6.21
CA PHE A 37 0.05 5.33 5.09
C PHE A 37 0.80 6.66 5.20
N LYS A 38 1.10 7.26 4.04
CA LYS A 38 1.61 8.62 3.93
C LYS A 38 0.65 9.44 3.09
N ILE A 39 0.00 10.42 3.71
CA ILE A 39 -1.06 11.23 3.10
C ILE A 39 -0.47 12.57 2.68
N PHE A 40 -0.67 12.97 1.43
CA PHE A 40 -0.21 14.27 0.94
C PHE A 40 -0.95 15.42 1.61
N THR A 41 -0.20 16.46 1.97
CA THR A 41 -0.71 17.71 2.51
C THR A 41 -0.09 18.89 1.78
N ASN A 42 -0.91 19.86 1.39
CA ASN A 42 -0.47 21.07 0.70
C ASN A 42 -0.18 22.24 1.67
N VAL A 43 -0.19 21.99 2.99
CA VAL A 43 -0.01 23.01 4.04
C VAL A 43 1.26 23.84 3.85
N ASN A 44 2.32 23.25 3.28
CA ASN A 44 3.61 23.92 3.07
C ASN A 44 3.78 24.53 1.66
N ALA A 45 2.78 24.41 0.77
CA ALA A 45 2.80 24.94 -0.60
C ALA A 45 4.09 24.63 -1.40
N THR A 46 4.72 23.49 -1.12
CA THR A 46 5.96 23.05 -1.76
C THR A 46 5.67 22.51 -3.16
N ILE A 47 6.49 22.89 -4.15
CA ILE A 47 6.49 22.24 -5.45
C ILE A 47 6.91 20.77 -5.24
N VAL A 48 6.15 19.84 -5.79
CA VAL A 48 6.52 18.42 -5.74
C VAL A 48 7.63 18.17 -6.76
N ASP A 49 8.86 17.99 -6.26
CA ASP A 49 10.01 17.56 -7.07
C ASP A 49 10.24 16.04 -6.87
N PRO A 50 9.99 15.19 -7.88
CA PRO A 50 10.24 13.75 -7.77
C PRO A 50 11.71 13.38 -7.56
N LYS A 51 12.65 14.27 -7.90
CA LYS A 51 14.10 14.07 -7.67
C LYS A 51 14.54 14.52 -6.27
N SER A 52 13.78 15.41 -5.65
CA SER A 52 14.03 15.95 -4.32
C SER A 52 12.74 15.91 -3.51
N PHE A 53 12.35 14.68 -3.12
CA PHE A 53 11.08 14.46 -2.44
C PHE A 53 11.10 15.05 -1.02
N ASP A 54 10.17 15.98 -0.74
CA ASP A 54 10.05 16.61 0.56
C ASP A 54 9.08 15.84 1.47
N LEU A 55 9.61 15.23 2.53
CA LEU A 55 8.81 14.50 3.53
C LEU A 55 7.85 15.41 4.31
N GLN A 56 8.07 16.73 4.35
CA GLN A 56 7.15 17.67 4.99
C GLN A 56 5.83 17.84 4.20
N SER A 57 5.79 17.37 2.96
CA SER A 57 4.56 17.32 2.16
C SER A 57 3.68 16.10 2.48
N LEU A 58 4.11 15.26 3.43
CA LEU A 58 3.41 14.05 3.85
C LEU A 58 3.06 14.08 5.34
N VAL A 59 1.89 13.53 5.67
CA VAL A 59 1.49 13.20 7.03
C VAL A 59 1.50 11.69 7.18
N ASP A 60 2.21 11.19 8.19
CA ASP A 60 2.18 9.78 8.56
C ASP A 60 0.85 9.44 9.24
N PHE A 61 0.20 8.39 8.77
CA PHE A 61 -1.03 7.87 9.35
C PHE A 61 -0.93 6.36 9.54
N LYS A 62 -1.31 5.88 10.72
CA LYS A 62 -1.37 4.45 11.03
C LYS A 62 -2.76 4.06 11.51
N GLY A 63 -3.40 3.12 10.82
CA GLY A 63 -4.73 2.66 11.18
C GLY A 63 -5.27 1.59 10.23
N PRO A 64 -6.36 0.91 10.64
CA PRO A 64 -6.99 -0.16 9.86
C PRO A 64 -7.67 0.35 8.58
N GLU A 65 -7.94 1.65 8.49
CA GLU A 65 -8.56 2.32 7.35
C GLU A 65 -7.91 3.69 7.16
N CYS A 66 -7.59 4.06 5.91
CA CYS A 66 -7.05 5.36 5.55
C CYS A 66 -8.01 6.09 4.61
N ILE A 67 -8.43 7.30 4.99
CA ILE A 67 -9.27 8.17 4.16
C ILE A 67 -8.36 9.11 3.39
N ILE A 68 -8.39 9.02 2.05
CA ILE A 68 -7.66 9.93 1.17
C ILE A 68 -8.50 11.21 1.02
N PRO A 69 -7.97 12.39 1.36
CA PRO A 69 -8.65 13.66 1.14
C PRO A 69 -9.01 13.86 -0.34
N PRO A 70 -10.12 14.59 -0.65
CA PRO A 70 -10.56 14.85 -2.01
C PRO A 70 -9.58 15.68 -2.83
#